data_AF-A0A1B8TES5-F1
#
_entry.id   AF-A0A1B8TES5-F1
#
_cell.length_a   1.000
_cell.length_b   1.000
_cell.length_c   1.000
_cell.angle_alpha   90.00
_cell.angle_beta   90.00
_cell.angle_gamma   90.00
#
_symmetry.space_group_name_H-M   'P 1'
#
loop_
_entity.id
_entity.type
_entity.pdbx_description
1 polymer ?
#
loop_
_entity_poly.entity_id
_entity_poly.type
_entity_poly.pdbx_seq_one_letter_code
_entity_poly.pdbx_strand_id
1 'polypeptide(L)'
;MALSKGILSKIHIARQQLGLAEDVYRQKLQGMFGKASSKDLSPRQAEKLLEEFKRLGWKPQPSKRAAGKPHNFSKLPAEIEVIEAQLTEMRLPWSYADKIAKQMFKVEKVAWLKKPDQVKAVLAALHVEQEKRHLRAEVDRLCQRLGIEHPEQAAGLDQLPKDWQRQRPILKALVDALNAAVEAKGNS
;
A
#
# COMPACT_ATOMS: atom_id res chain seq x y z
N MET A 1 -11.73 8.25 29.02
CA MET A 1 -12.16 7.94 27.63
C MET A 1 -12.33 6.44 27.49
N ALA A 2 -13.45 6.00 26.92
CA ALA A 2 -13.68 4.59 26.63
C ALA A 2 -12.80 4.13 25.45
N LEU A 3 -12.39 2.86 25.47
CA LEU A 3 -11.65 2.26 24.36
C LEU A 3 -12.49 2.19 23.08
N SER A 4 -11.84 2.43 21.94
CA SER A 4 -12.52 2.25 20.66
C SER A 4 -12.81 0.77 20.40
N LYS A 5 -13.93 0.49 19.70
CA LYS A 5 -14.30 -0.88 19.29
C LYS A 5 -13.18 -1.57 18.49
N GLY A 6 -12.38 -0.81 17.75
CA GLY A 6 -11.25 -1.31 16.98
C GLY A 6 -10.10 -1.84 17.87
N ILE A 7 -9.78 -1.15 18.96
CA ILE A 7 -8.74 -1.60 19.89
C ILE A 7 -9.19 -2.85 20.64
N LEU A 8 -10.44 -2.89 21.11
CA LEU A 8 -11.00 -4.08 21.75
C LEU A 8 -10.97 -5.28 20.81
N SER A 9 -11.37 -5.09 19.55
CA SER A 9 -11.32 -6.16 18.54
C SER A 9 -9.89 -6.68 18.32
N LYS A 10 -8.88 -5.79 18.27
CA LYS A 10 -7.47 -6.21 18.16
C LYS A 10 -7.00 -7.04 19.35
N ILE A 11 -7.38 -6.65 20.57
CA ILE A 11 -7.04 -7.39 21.80
C ILE A 11 -7.64 -8.80 21.75
N HIS A 12 -8.91 -8.93 21.33
CA HIS A 12 -9.55 -10.24 21.21
C HIS A 12 -8.93 -11.12 20.11
N ILE A 13 -8.61 -10.53 18.95
CA ILE A 13 -7.90 -11.25 17.88
C ILE A 13 -6.53 -11.72 18.36
N ALA A 14 -5.78 -10.85 19.03
CA ALA A 14 -4.46 -11.19 19.56
C ALA A 14 -4.52 -12.34 20.58
N ARG A 15 -5.47 -12.27 21.51
CA ARG A 15 -5.74 -13.36 22.47
C ARG A 15 -6.01 -14.68 21.74
N GLN A 16 -6.89 -14.66 20.73
CA GLN A 16 -7.25 -15.85 19.97
C GLN A 16 -6.06 -16.42 19.19
N GLN A 17 -5.27 -15.58 18.53
CA GLN A 17 -4.10 -16.00 17.76
C GLN A 17 -2.96 -16.54 18.63
N LEU A 18 -2.85 -16.05 19.87
CA LEU A 18 -1.91 -16.58 20.86
C LEU A 18 -2.43 -17.83 21.57
N GLY A 19 -3.66 -18.27 21.30
CA GLY A 19 -4.26 -19.43 21.98
C GLY A 19 -4.49 -19.23 23.48
N LEU A 20 -4.62 -17.98 23.95
CA LEU A 20 -4.79 -17.70 25.37
C LEU A 20 -6.21 -18.05 25.84
N ALA A 21 -6.30 -19.03 26.74
CA ALA A 21 -7.52 -19.35 27.47
C ALA A 21 -8.02 -18.13 28.27
N GLU A 22 -9.32 -18.11 28.58
CA GLU A 22 -9.96 -16.92 29.15
C GLU A 22 -9.48 -16.57 30.54
N ASP A 23 -9.27 -17.58 31.37
CA ASP A 23 -8.69 -17.52 32.71
C ASP A 23 -7.27 -16.94 32.69
N VAL A 24 -6.39 -17.46 31.82
CA VAL A 24 -5.01 -16.98 31.64
C VAL A 24 -5.02 -15.52 31.18
N TYR A 25 -5.92 -15.18 30.25
CA TYR A 25 -6.08 -13.82 29.77
C TYR A 25 -6.54 -12.86 30.88
N ARG A 26 -7.53 -13.25 31.70
CA ARG A 26 -8.01 -12.45 32.84
C ARG A 26 -6.92 -12.29 33.91
N GLN A 27 -6.18 -13.34 34.23
CA GLN A 27 -5.03 -13.27 35.14
C GLN A 27 -3.97 -12.28 34.63
N LYS A 28 -3.70 -12.27 33.32
CA LYS A 28 -2.76 -11.32 32.72
C LYS A 28 -3.26 -9.87 32.82
N LEU A 29 -4.54 -9.61 32.59
CA LEU A 29 -5.13 -8.28 32.79
C LEU A 29 -5.05 -7.83 34.25
N GLN A 30 -5.32 -8.75 35.19
CA GLN A 30 -5.22 -8.48 36.62
C GLN A 30 -3.77 -8.21 37.05
N GLY A 31 -2.81 -9.00 36.58
CA GLY A 31 -1.40 -8.85 36.93
C GLY A 31 -0.74 -7.60 36.33
N MET A 32 -1.11 -7.22 35.10
CA MET A 32 -0.51 -6.05 34.44
C MET A 32 -1.18 -4.73 34.82
N PHE A 33 -2.50 -4.75 35.07
CA PHE A 33 -3.31 -3.53 35.17
C PHE A 33 -4.33 -3.53 36.31
N GLY A 34 -4.48 -4.63 37.06
CA GLY A 34 -5.49 -4.77 38.10
C GLY A 34 -6.92 -4.71 37.57
N LYS A 35 -7.16 -5.10 36.31
CA LYS A 35 -8.48 -5.03 35.65
C LYS A 35 -9.01 -6.43 35.34
N ALA A 36 -10.32 -6.60 35.52
CA ALA A 36 -11.01 -7.84 35.19
C ALA A 36 -11.36 -7.94 33.69
N SER A 37 -11.43 -6.81 32.98
CA SER A 37 -11.84 -6.74 31.59
C SER A 37 -11.00 -5.77 30.78
N SER A 38 -10.80 -6.09 29.49
CA SER A 38 -10.17 -5.18 28.53
C SER A 38 -10.98 -3.92 28.27
N LYS A 39 -12.29 -3.94 28.55
CA LYS A 39 -13.15 -2.75 28.45
C LYS A 39 -12.77 -1.66 29.46
N ASP A 40 -12.15 -2.05 30.58
CA ASP A 40 -11.78 -1.15 31.68
C ASP A 40 -10.37 -0.59 31.53
N LEU A 41 -9.67 -0.96 30.46
CA LEU A 41 -8.34 -0.43 30.15
C LEU A 41 -8.44 0.97 29.56
N SER A 42 -7.48 1.83 29.91
CA SER A 42 -7.25 3.07 29.18
C SER A 42 -6.55 2.81 27.84
N PRO A 43 -6.58 3.75 26.88
CA PRO A 43 -5.85 3.62 25.62
C PRO A 43 -4.37 3.26 25.79
N ARG A 44 -3.67 3.89 26.74
CA ARG A 44 -2.26 3.60 27.05
C ARG A 44 -2.06 2.18 27.59
N GLN A 45 -2.97 1.70 28.44
CA GLN A 45 -2.90 0.34 28.97
C GLN A 45 -3.18 -0.71 27.87
N ALA A 46 -4.12 -0.41 26.97
CA ALA A 46 -4.42 -1.27 25.83
C ALA A 46 -3.22 -1.37 24.86
N GLU A 47 -2.51 -0.28 24.61
CA GLU A 47 -1.27 -0.30 23.83
C GLU A 47 -0.20 -1.18 24.48
N LYS A 48 0.04 -0.99 25.79
CA LYS A 48 0.98 -1.81 26.55
C LYS A 48 0.61 -3.31 26.54
N LEU A 49 -0.68 -3.64 26.59
CA LEU A 49 -1.14 -5.02 26.45
C LEU A 49 -0.85 -5.59 25.06
N LEU A 50 -1.08 -4.81 24.01
CA LEU A 50 -0.80 -5.23 22.64
C LEU A 50 0.71 -5.39 22.39
N GLU A 51 1.56 -4.59 23.03
CA GLU A 51 3.02 -4.77 23.00
C GLU A 51 3.45 -6.07 23.68
N GLU A 52 2.87 -6.39 24.85
CA GLU A 52 3.11 -7.67 25.51
C GLU A 52 2.68 -8.84 24.62
N PHE A 53 1.53 -8.73 23.94
CA PHE A 53 1.11 -9.73 22.97
C PHE A 53 2.10 -9.90 21.82
N LYS A 54 2.66 -8.80 21.30
CA LYS A 54 3.73 -8.89 20.28
C LYS A 54 4.95 -9.63 20.81
N ARG A 55 5.35 -9.36 22.06
CA ARG A 55 6.46 -10.05 22.73
C ARG A 55 6.19 -11.56 22.86
N LEU A 56 4.95 -11.95 23.11
CA LEU A 56 4.50 -13.35 23.14
C LEU A 56 4.35 -14.00 21.75
N GLY A 57 4.70 -13.30 20.67
CA GLY A 57 4.69 -13.83 19.31
C GLY A 57 3.49 -13.43 18.45
N TRP A 58 2.61 -12.55 18.95
CA TRP A 58 1.50 -12.05 18.15
C TRP A 58 2.01 -11.09 17.06
N LYS A 59 1.74 -11.41 15.80
CA LYS A 59 2.07 -10.55 14.65
C LYS A 59 0.79 -9.86 14.16
N PRO A 60 0.59 -8.56 14.41
CA PRO A 60 -0.61 -7.86 13.99
C PRO A 60 -0.73 -7.88 12.46
N GLN A 61 -1.76 -8.56 11.96
CA GLN A 61 -2.07 -8.55 10.53
C GLN A 61 -3.01 -7.39 10.18
N PRO A 62 -2.77 -6.68 9.08
CA PRO A 62 -3.74 -5.75 8.55
C PRO A 62 -5.04 -6.48 8.20
N SER A 63 -6.16 -5.84 8.47
CA SER A 63 -7.49 -6.36 8.14
C SER A 63 -7.59 -6.73 6.66
N LYS A 64 -7.93 -7.99 6.36
CA LYS A 64 -8.24 -8.44 4.99
C LYS A 64 -9.42 -7.65 4.37
N ARG A 65 -10.34 -7.14 5.20
CA ARG A 65 -11.46 -6.29 4.74
C ARG A 65 -11.00 -4.96 4.15
N ALA A 66 -9.78 -4.51 4.47
CA ALA A 66 -9.24 -3.27 3.90
C ALA A 66 -8.67 -3.47 2.49
N ALA A 67 -8.35 -4.70 2.08
CA ALA A 67 -7.72 -5.00 0.79
C ALA A 67 -8.70 -5.50 -0.28
N GLY A 68 -9.92 -5.87 0.11
CA GLY A 68 -10.91 -6.48 -0.78
C GLY A 68 -11.70 -5.47 -1.61
N LYS A 69 -12.25 -5.96 -2.72
CA LYS A 69 -13.21 -5.28 -3.58
C LYS A 69 -14.33 -4.63 -2.75
N PRO A 70 -14.75 -3.38 -3.06
CA PRO A 70 -15.83 -2.72 -2.34
C PRO A 70 -17.09 -3.57 -2.27
N HIS A 71 -17.72 -3.65 -1.10
CA HIS A 71 -18.90 -4.50 -0.91
C HIS A 71 -20.11 -4.02 -1.75
N ASN A 72 -20.18 -2.72 -2.04
CA ASN A 72 -21.22 -2.10 -2.85
C ASN A 72 -20.83 -1.95 -4.33
N PHE A 73 -19.87 -2.73 -4.83
CA PHE A 73 -19.29 -2.56 -6.17
C PHE A 73 -20.33 -2.47 -7.29
N SER A 74 -21.36 -3.32 -7.27
CA SER A 74 -22.41 -3.34 -8.30
C SER A 74 -23.27 -2.07 -8.37
N LYS A 75 -23.14 -1.17 -7.39
CA LYS A 75 -23.89 0.10 -7.32
C LYS A 75 -23.00 1.32 -7.58
N LEU A 76 -21.73 1.11 -7.90
CA LEU A 76 -20.76 2.17 -8.13
C LEU A 76 -20.74 2.60 -9.61
N PRO A 77 -20.29 3.83 -9.91
CA PRO A 77 -20.13 4.29 -11.30
C PRO A 77 -19.18 3.40 -12.11
N ALA A 78 -19.36 3.34 -13.43
CA ALA A 78 -18.56 2.52 -14.35
C ALA A 78 -17.05 2.82 -14.25
N GLU A 79 -16.67 4.05 -13.91
CA GLU A 79 -15.27 4.44 -13.68
C GLU A 79 -14.57 3.62 -12.58
N ILE A 80 -15.33 3.07 -11.62
CA ILE A 80 -14.79 2.20 -10.58
C ILE A 80 -14.40 0.83 -11.12
N GLU A 81 -15.06 0.35 -12.19
CA GLU A 81 -14.66 -0.88 -12.89
C GLU A 81 -13.32 -0.68 -13.62
N VAL A 82 -13.10 0.51 -14.19
CA VAL A 82 -11.82 0.87 -14.79
C VAL A 82 -10.71 0.91 -13.73
N ILE A 83 -10.99 1.43 -12.53
CA ILE A 83 -10.07 1.37 -11.39
C ILE A 83 -9.73 -0.08 -11.04
N GLU A 84 -10.73 -0.98 -11.02
CA GLU A 84 -10.49 -2.40 -10.77
C GLU A 84 -9.57 -3.04 -11.82
N ALA A 85 -9.80 -2.75 -13.10
CA ALA A 85 -8.99 -3.26 -14.19
C ALA A 85 -7.52 -2.82 -14.06
N GLN A 86 -7.29 -1.51 -13.82
CA GLN A 86 -5.95 -0.96 -13.63
C GLN A 86 -5.22 -1.56 -12.41
N LEU A 87 -5.93 -1.72 -11.30
CA LEU A 87 -5.38 -2.37 -10.10
C LEU A 87 -5.00 -3.82 -10.38
N THR A 88 -5.86 -4.56 -11.09
CA THR A 88 -5.63 -5.96 -11.43
C THR A 88 -4.41 -6.12 -12.35
N GLU A 89 -4.32 -5.29 -13.38
CA GLU A 89 -3.19 -5.26 -14.32
C GLU A 89 -1.86 -4.99 -13.58
N MET A 90 -1.85 -4.00 -12.69
CA MET A 90 -0.68 -3.68 -11.86
C MET A 90 -0.45 -4.65 -10.69
N ARG A 91 -1.33 -5.64 -10.50
CA ARG A 91 -1.35 -6.57 -9.35
C ARG A 91 -1.37 -5.85 -8.00
N LEU A 92 -2.14 -4.78 -7.91
CA LEU A 92 -2.30 -3.94 -6.71
C LEU A 92 -3.63 -4.23 -6.01
N PRO A 93 -3.66 -4.19 -4.66
CA PRO A 93 -4.91 -4.32 -3.91
C PRO A 93 -5.74 -3.02 -3.98
N TRP A 94 -7.04 -3.12 -3.71
CA TRP A 94 -7.95 -1.97 -3.57
C TRP A 94 -7.48 -0.94 -2.53
N SER A 95 -6.76 -1.40 -1.51
CA SER A 95 -6.16 -0.51 -0.51
C SER A 95 -5.15 0.48 -1.10
N TYR A 96 -4.63 0.25 -2.31
CA TYR A 96 -3.81 1.21 -3.03
C TYR A 96 -4.65 2.39 -3.53
N ALA A 97 -5.78 2.13 -4.19
CA ALA A 97 -6.72 3.17 -4.60
C ALA A 97 -7.33 3.91 -3.40
N ASP A 98 -7.59 3.21 -2.29
CA ASP A 98 -8.03 3.83 -1.04
C ASP A 98 -6.99 4.84 -0.49
N LYS A 99 -5.70 4.51 -0.57
CA LYS A 99 -4.63 5.44 -0.16
C LYS A 99 -4.59 6.68 -1.05
N ILE A 100 -4.82 6.54 -2.36
CA ILE A 100 -4.91 7.67 -3.29
C ILE A 100 -6.11 8.56 -2.92
N ALA A 101 -7.29 7.96 -2.73
CA ALA A 101 -8.50 8.68 -2.32
C ALA A 101 -8.30 9.41 -0.98
N LYS A 102 -7.62 8.77 -0.02
CA LYS A 102 -7.29 9.37 1.28
C LYS A 102 -6.29 10.51 1.15
N GLN A 103 -5.28 10.38 0.29
CA GLN A 103 -4.28 11.43 0.09
C GLN A 103 -4.89 12.67 -0.57
N MET A 104 -5.64 12.47 -1.67
CA MET A 104 -6.20 13.55 -2.49
C MET A 104 -7.44 14.20 -1.88
N PHE A 105 -8.33 13.40 -1.28
CA PHE A 105 -9.67 13.87 -0.88
C PHE A 105 -10.01 13.62 0.59
N LYS A 106 -9.09 13.06 1.39
CA LYS A 106 -9.32 12.66 2.80
C LYS A 106 -10.48 11.67 2.98
N VAL A 107 -10.78 10.91 1.94
CA VAL A 107 -11.80 9.85 1.97
C VAL A 107 -11.12 8.50 2.13
N GLU A 108 -11.47 7.75 3.17
CA GLU A 108 -10.80 6.48 3.51
C GLU A 108 -10.96 5.37 2.45
N LYS A 109 -12.01 5.45 1.63
CA LYS A 109 -12.33 4.44 0.62
C LYS A 109 -12.63 5.08 -0.72
N VAL A 110 -12.03 4.56 -1.79
CA VAL A 110 -12.30 5.05 -3.16
C VAL A 110 -13.78 4.87 -3.55
N ALA A 111 -14.41 3.81 -3.04
CA ALA A 111 -15.84 3.54 -3.22
C ALA A 111 -16.78 4.54 -2.53
N TRP A 112 -16.26 5.44 -1.68
CA TRP A 112 -17.05 6.48 -1.02
C TRP A 112 -16.92 7.85 -1.70
N LEU A 113 -16.19 7.93 -2.81
CA LEU A 113 -16.13 9.15 -3.61
C LEU A 113 -17.52 9.41 -4.22
N LYS A 114 -18.04 10.60 -3.97
CA LYS A 114 -19.40 11.00 -4.40
C LYS A 114 -19.38 11.80 -5.69
N LYS A 115 -18.29 12.51 -5.96
CA LYS A 115 -18.18 13.40 -7.12
C LYS A 115 -17.48 12.66 -8.27
N PRO A 116 -18.03 12.67 -9.50
CA PRO A 116 -17.38 12.06 -10.67
C PRO A 116 -15.94 12.54 -10.88
N ASP A 117 -15.67 13.83 -10.67
CA ASP A 117 -14.33 14.41 -10.83
C ASP A 117 -13.30 13.81 -9.85
N GLN A 118 -13.73 13.41 -8.65
CA GLN A 118 -12.85 12.74 -7.69
C GLN A 118 -12.45 11.35 -8.19
N VAL A 119 -13.40 10.61 -8.77
CA VAL A 119 -13.14 9.28 -9.33
C VAL A 119 -12.21 9.40 -10.55
N LYS A 120 -12.48 10.36 -11.44
CA LYS A 120 -11.60 10.66 -12.59
C LYS A 120 -10.18 11.05 -12.17
N ALA A 121 -10.03 11.80 -11.08
CA ALA A 121 -8.72 12.16 -10.55
C ALA A 121 -7.96 10.94 -9.98
N VAL A 122 -8.65 10.00 -9.32
CA VAL A 122 -8.03 8.73 -8.89
C VAL A 122 -7.63 7.88 -10.09
N LEU A 123 -8.49 7.79 -11.11
CA LEU A 123 -8.17 7.12 -12.38
C LEU A 123 -6.91 7.71 -13.03
N ALA A 124 -6.83 9.04 -13.14
CA ALA A 124 -5.66 9.72 -13.70
C ALA A 124 -4.38 9.43 -12.89
N ALA A 125 -4.48 9.40 -11.55
CA ALA A 125 -3.35 9.05 -10.70
C ALA A 125 -2.89 7.59 -10.89
N LEU A 126 -3.82 6.65 -11.04
CA LEU A 126 -3.50 5.25 -11.34
C LEU A 126 -2.90 5.09 -12.74
N HIS A 127 -3.38 5.84 -13.72
CA HIS A 127 -2.80 5.85 -15.07
C HIS A 127 -1.36 6.36 -15.05
N VAL A 128 -1.07 7.44 -14.31
CA VAL A 128 0.31 7.92 -14.13
C VAL A 128 1.19 6.88 -13.42
N GLU A 129 0.65 6.13 -12.45
CA GLU A 129 1.37 5.04 -11.80
C GLU A 129 1.66 3.87 -12.76
N GLN A 130 0.70 3.48 -13.59
CA GLN A 130 0.84 2.46 -14.62
C GLN A 130 1.91 2.87 -15.64
N GLU A 131 1.87 4.11 -16.14
CA GLU A 131 2.84 4.66 -17.09
C GLU A 131 4.26 4.64 -16.53
N LYS A 132 4.45 5.05 -15.27
CA LYS A 132 5.77 4.97 -14.60
C LYS A 132 6.29 3.53 -14.51
N ARG A 133 5.41 2.57 -14.20
CA ARG A 133 5.81 1.15 -14.12
C ARG A 133 6.22 0.61 -15.48
N HIS A 134 5.47 0.95 -16.53
CA HIS A 134 5.80 0.60 -17.90
C HIS A 134 7.16 1.19 -18.30
N LEU A 135 7.36 2.49 -18.10
CA LEU A 135 8.63 3.15 -18.44
C LEU A 135 9.82 2.55 -17.68
N ARG A 136 9.66 2.20 -16.40
CA ARG A 136 10.72 1.50 -15.64
C ARG A 136 11.04 0.13 -16.24
N ALA A 137 10.02 -0.67 -16.53
CA ALA A 137 10.22 -1.97 -17.16
C ALA A 137 10.91 -1.85 -18.52
N GLU A 138 10.60 -0.79 -19.27
CA GLU A 138 11.26 -0.51 -20.55
C GLU A 138 12.72 -0.07 -20.35
N VAL A 139 13.01 0.79 -19.37
CA VAL A 139 14.40 1.12 -18.99
C VAL A 139 15.17 -0.16 -18.64
N ASP A 140 14.62 -1.03 -17.80
CA ASP A 140 15.26 -2.30 -17.41
C ASP A 140 15.53 -3.19 -18.64
N ARG A 141 14.57 -3.26 -19.57
CA ARG A 141 14.71 -4.00 -20.83
C ARG A 141 15.79 -3.42 -21.73
N LEU A 142 15.89 -2.09 -21.84
CA LEU A 142 16.90 -1.42 -22.66
C LEU A 142 18.30 -1.59 -22.06
N CYS A 143 18.42 -1.48 -20.73
CA CYS A 143 19.65 -1.79 -20.02
C CYS A 143 20.13 -3.22 -20.32
N GLN A 144 19.24 -4.20 -20.24
CA GLN A 144 19.56 -5.60 -20.61
C GLN A 144 20.04 -5.74 -22.06
N ARG A 145 19.40 -5.05 -23.02
CA ARG A 145 19.82 -5.07 -24.43
C ARG A 145 21.21 -4.45 -24.65
N LEU A 146 21.54 -3.42 -23.88
CA LEU A 146 22.85 -2.79 -23.92
C LEU A 146 23.93 -3.62 -23.19
N GLY A 147 23.52 -4.56 -22.34
CA GLY A 147 24.42 -5.33 -21.48
C GLY A 147 24.88 -4.53 -20.25
N ILE A 148 24.09 -3.55 -19.82
CA ILE A 148 24.34 -2.74 -18.63
C ILE A 148 23.34 -3.15 -17.53
N GLU A 149 23.77 -3.08 -16.27
CA GLU A 149 22.94 -3.37 -15.11
C GLU A 149 22.05 -2.17 -14.74
N HIS A 150 22.56 -0.96 -14.96
CA HIS A 150 21.92 0.29 -14.53
C HIS A 150 22.01 1.35 -15.64
N PRO A 151 20.97 2.20 -15.79
CA PRO A 151 20.97 3.23 -16.84
C PRO A 151 22.12 4.23 -16.69
N GLU A 152 22.62 4.44 -15.47
CA GLU A 152 23.79 5.29 -15.18
C GLU A 152 25.08 4.81 -15.86
N GLN A 153 25.15 3.54 -16.30
CA GLN A 153 26.31 3.00 -17.01
C GLN A 153 26.29 3.30 -18.51
N ALA A 154 25.19 3.84 -19.05
CA ALA A 154 25.14 4.33 -20.42
C ALA A 154 25.82 5.70 -20.52
N ALA A 155 26.57 5.92 -21.60
CA ALA A 155 27.32 7.16 -21.81
C ALA A 155 26.39 8.39 -21.75
N GLY A 156 26.73 9.36 -20.88
CA GLY A 156 25.96 10.59 -20.72
C GLY A 156 24.84 10.52 -19.69
N LEU A 157 24.66 9.39 -19.01
CA LEU A 157 23.70 9.22 -17.91
C LEU A 157 24.36 9.06 -16.52
N ASP A 158 25.63 9.45 -16.40
CA ASP A 158 26.46 9.23 -15.21
C ASP A 158 25.92 9.92 -13.93
N GLN A 159 25.04 10.90 -14.05
CA GLN A 159 24.50 11.68 -12.93
C GLN A 159 22.97 11.82 -12.99
N LEU A 160 22.26 10.75 -12.64
CA LEU A 160 20.81 10.80 -12.51
C LEU A 160 20.35 11.46 -11.19
N PRO A 161 19.25 12.23 -11.21
CA PRO A 161 18.68 12.81 -9.99
C PRO A 161 18.25 11.74 -8.98
N LYS A 162 18.27 12.10 -7.69
CA LYS A 162 17.76 11.23 -6.63
C LYS A 162 16.28 10.88 -6.88
N ASP A 163 15.92 9.63 -6.62
CA ASP A 163 14.57 9.11 -6.82
C ASP A 163 14.07 9.22 -8.28
N TRP A 164 14.95 9.29 -9.28
CA TRP A 164 14.59 9.38 -10.71
C TRP A 164 13.55 8.33 -11.13
N GLN A 165 13.64 7.14 -10.53
CA GLN A 165 12.72 6.04 -10.76
C GLN A 165 11.26 6.48 -10.53
N ARG A 166 10.99 7.39 -9.60
CA ARG A 166 9.63 7.86 -9.28
C ARG A 166 9.17 9.01 -10.17
N GLN A 167 10.06 9.59 -10.96
CA GLN A 167 9.81 10.80 -11.73
C GLN A 167 9.50 10.44 -13.17
N ARG A 168 8.21 10.52 -13.54
CA ARG A 168 7.74 10.22 -14.89
C ARG A 168 8.54 10.94 -16.00
N PRO A 169 8.85 12.25 -15.91
CA PRO A 169 9.59 12.93 -16.97
C PRO A 169 11.00 12.37 -17.18
N ILE A 170 11.70 12.04 -16.08
CA ILE A 170 13.04 11.46 -16.16
C ILE A 170 12.98 10.07 -16.77
N LEU A 171 12.01 9.24 -16.37
CA LEU A 171 11.83 7.92 -16.97
C LEU A 171 11.60 7.99 -18.49
N LYS A 172 10.85 8.98 -18.99
CA LYS A 172 10.67 9.17 -20.44
C LYS A 172 11.99 9.52 -21.11
N ALA A 173 12.69 10.52 -20.59
CA ALA A 173 13.99 10.94 -21.12
C ALA A 173 15.02 9.79 -21.13
N LEU A 174 14.99 8.93 -20.10
CA LEU A 174 15.83 7.72 -20.02
C LEU A 174 15.50 6.71 -21.11
N VAL A 175 14.22 6.41 -21.34
CA VAL A 175 13.80 5.51 -22.42
C VAL A 175 14.27 6.05 -23.77
N ASP A 176 14.12 7.34 -24.03
CA ASP A 176 14.56 7.97 -25.28
C ASP A 176 16.08 7.88 -25.46
N ALA A 177 16.85 8.23 -24.41
CA ALA A 177 18.31 8.18 -24.43
C ALA A 177 18.86 6.75 -24.60
N LEU A 178 18.28 5.77 -23.89
CA LEU A 178 18.71 4.38 -23.98
C LEU A 178 18.34 3.76 -25.34
N ASN A 179 17.20 4.13 -25.93
CA ASN A 179 16.87 3.70 -27.29
C ASN A 179 17.89 4.22 -28.31
N ALA A 180 18.27 5.50 -28.23
CA ALA A 180 19.31 6.06 -29.09
C ALA A 180 20.67 5.33 -28.93
N ALA A 181 21.04 4.96 -27.70
CA ALA A 181 22.25 4.17 -27.45
C ALA A 181 22.18 2.75 -28.04
N VAL A 182 21.01 2.11 -27.98
CA VAL A 182 20.78 0.79 -28.59
C VAL A 182 20.92 0.85 -30.10
N GLU A 183 20.35 1.88 -30.75
CA GLU A 183 20.45 2.10 -32.19
C GLU A 183 21.90 2.33 -32.64
N ALA A 184 22.65 3.15 -31.90
CA ALA A 184 24.07 3.40 -32.20
C ALA A 184 24.92 2.12 -32.13
N LYS A 185 24.65 1.24 -31.14
CA LYS A 185 25.34 -0.04 -30.98
C LYS A 185 24.98 -1.07 -32.06
N GLY A 186 23.77 -1.00 -32.63
CA GLY A 186 23.32 -1.91 -33.69
C GLY A 186 23.82 -1.55 -35.10
N ASN A 187 24.20 -0.29 -35.32
CA ASN A 187 24.75 0.20 -36.59
C ASN A 187 26.29 0.13 -36.68
N SER A 188 26.96 -0.36 -35.64
CA SER A 188 28.42 -0.55 -35.56
C SER A 188 28.79 -2.02 -35.70
#